data_AF-Q2JPS5-F1
#
_entry.id   AF-Q2JPS5-F1
#
_cell.length_a   1.000
_cell.length_b   1.000
_cell.length_c   1.000
_cell.angle_alpha   90.00
_cell.angle_beta   90.00
_cell.angle_gamma   90.00
#
_symmetry.space_group_name_H-M   'P 1'
#
loop_
_entity.id
_entity.type
_entity.pdbx_description
1 polymer ?
#
loop_
_entity_poly.entity_id
_entity_poly.type
_entity_poly.pdbx_seq_one_letter_code
_entity_poly.pdbx_strand_id
1 'polypeptide(L)' 'MDGDVMIKTPEALRRSIEQFMLNVTEPLDPLLSLKLTQLVVMLGDTAYAMGYSDGQQKPEERCRYCPSRVFDSLEL' A
#
# COMPACT_ATOMS: atom_id res chain seq x y z
N MET A 1 12.73 16.21 -18.25
CA MET A 1 12.26 14.83 -18.48
C MET A 1 12.37 14.13 -17.15
N ASP A 2 11.39 14.36 -16.29
CA ASP A 2 11.29 13.71 -14.99
C ASP A 2 11.01 12.23 -15.25
N GLY A 3 12.02 11.40 -15.02
CA GLY A 3 11.89 9.96 -15.12
C GLY A 3 10.81 9.52 -14.15
N ASP A 4 9.81 8.83 -14.66
CA ASP A 4 8.76 8.17 -13.89
C ASP A 4 9.42 7.29 -12.82
N VAL A 5 9.49 7.80 -11.59
CA VAL A 5 10.01 7.04 -10.46
C VAL A 5 8.97 5.96 -10.20
N MET A 6 9.15 4.78 -10.81
CA MET A 6 8.29 3.63 -10.55
C MET A 6 8.30 3.36 -9.05
N ILE A 7 7.19 3.69 -8.38
CA ILE A 7 6.98 3.39 -6.97
C ILE A 7 6.92 1.87 -6.86
N LYS A 8 7.98 1.29 -6.29
CA LYS A 8 8.09 -0.16 -6.11
C LYS A 8 7.63 -0.54 -4.72
N THR A 9 6.66 -1.44 -4.66
CA THR A 9 6.26 -2.11 -3.43
C THR A 9 7.46 -2.83 -2.80
N PRO A 10 7.67 -2.71 -1.48
CA PRO A 10 8.71 -3.45 -0.79
C PRO A 10 8.54 -4.97 -0.97
N GLU A 11 9.62 -5.69 -1.28
CA GLU A 11 9.55 -7.15 -1.52
C GLU A 11 8.96 -7.90 -0.32
N ALA A 12 9.21 -7.44 0.91
CA ALA A 12 8.66 -8.04 2.11
C ALA A 12 7.12 -8.02 2.13
N LEU A 13 6.50 -6.91 1.70
CA LEU A 13 5.05 -6.80 1.62
C LEU A 13 4.51 -7.76 0.55
N ARG A 14 5.16 -7.80 -0.61
CA ARG A 14 4.77 -8.69 -1.70
C ARG A 14 4.85 -10.17 -1.31
N ARG A 15 5.93 -10.59 -0.64
CA ARG A 15 6.08 -11.95 -0.10
C ARG A 15 5.02 -12.27 0.95
N SER A 16 4.66 -11.30 1.80
CA SER A 16 3.61 -11.52 2.80
C SER A 16 2.23 -11.76 2.18
N ILE A 17 1.92 -11.07 1.08
CA ILE A 17 0.69 -11.28 0.30
C ILE A 17 0.71 -12.67 -0.35
N GLU A 18 1.81 -13.03 -1.00
CA GLU A 18 1.97 -14.35 -1.64
C GLU A 18 1.81 -15.48 -0.60
N GLN A 19 2.45 -15.35 0.56
CA GLN A 19 2.36 -16.32 1.64
C GLN A 19 0.95 -16.41 2.25
N PHE A 20 0.26 -15.29 2.41
CA PHE A 20 -1.14 -15.28 2.82
C PHE A 20 -2.01 -16.04 1.80
N MET A 21 -1.82 -15.77 0.51
CA MET A 21 -2.61 -16.42 -0.54
C MET A 21 -2.34 -17.92 -0.60
N LEU A 22 -1.10 -18.38 -0.42
CA LEU A 22 -0.79 -19.81 -0.31
C LEU A 22 -1.56 -20.48 0.83
N ASN A 23 -1.64 -19.84 1.99
CA ASN A 23 -2.36 -20.39 3.15
C ASN A 23 -3.89 -20.38 2.98
N VAL A 24 -4.44 -19.40 2.25
CA VAL A 24 -5.90 -19.23 2.10
C VAL A 24 -6.45 -20.00 0.89
N THR A 25 -5.63 -20.21 -0.13
CA THR A 25 -6.06 -20.86 -1.39
C THR A 25 -5.67 -22.32 -1.50
N GLU A 26 -5.15 -22.94 -0.43
CA GLU A 26 -4.89 -24.38 -0.37
C GLU A 26 -6.08 -25.28 -0.79
N PRO A 27 -7.37 -24.93 -0.55
CA PRO A 27 -8.50 -25.73 -1.03
C PRO A 27 -8.93 -25.45 -2.49
N LEU A 28 -8.31 -24.47 -3.16
CA LEU A 28 -8.66 -24.07 -4.54
C LEU A 28 -7.82 -24.83 -5.57
N ASP A 29 -8.38 -24.96 -6.78
CA ASP A 29 -7.63 -25.45 -7.94
C ASP A 29 -6.35 -24.60 -8.16
N PRO A 30 -5.20 -25.22 -8.50
CA PRO A 30 -3.93 -24.51 -8.63
C PRO A 30 -3.94 -23.33 -9.60
N LEU A 31 -4.68 -23.43 -10.71
CA LEU A 31 -4.77 -22.34 -11.69
C LEU A 31 -5.55 -21.17 -11.12
N LEU A 32 -6.66 -21.45 -10.42
CA LEU A 32 -7.46 -20.45 -9.74
C LEU A 32 -6.68 -19.77 -8.60
N SER A 33 -5.95 -20.54 -7.79
CA SER A 33 -5.07 -20.03 -6.74
C SER A 33 -4.01 -19.08 -7.31
N LEU A 34 -3.35 -19.44 -8.41
CA LEU A 34 -2.33 -18.61 -9.05
C LEU A 34 -2.91 -17.30 -9.58
N LYS A 35 -4.07 -17.36 -10.25
CA LYS A 35 -4.73 -16.16 -10.80
C LYS A 35 -5.20 -15.21 -9.71
N LEU A 36 -5.76 -15.75 -8.63
CA LEU A 36 -6.13 -14.95 -7.46
C LEU A 36 -4.91 -14.33 -6.81
N THR A 37 -3.83 -15.09 -6.61
CA THR A 37 -2.59 -14.58 -6.05
C THR A 37 -2.03 -13.43 -6.88
N GLN A 38 -2.00 -13.59 -8.21
CA GLN A 38 -1.56 -12.53 -9.12
C GLN A 38 -2.43 -11.27 -9.01
N LEU A 39 -3.76 -11.41 -8.92
CA LEU A 39 -4.68 -10.29 -8.73
C LEU A 39 -4.42 -9.56 -7.41
N VAL A 40 -4.24 -10.29 -6.31
CA VAL A 40 -4.03 -9.70 -4.99
C VAL A 40 -2.66 -9.01 -4.92
N VAL A 41 -1.62 -9.56 -5.55
CA VAL A 41 -0.31 -8.88 -5.65
C VAL A 41 -0.43 -7.56 -6.41
N MET A 42 -1.11 -7.54 -7.58
CA MET A 42 -1.33 -6.29 -8.33
C MET A 42 -2.15 -5.28 -7.55
N LEU A 43 -3.16 -5.74 -6.79
CA LEU A 43 -3.94 -4.89 -5.91
C LEU A 43 -3.07 -4.28 -4.81
N GLY A 44 -2.20 -5.09 -4.19
CA GLY A 44 -1.23 -4.64 -3.18
C GLY A 44 -0.26 -3.60 -3.74
N ASP A 45 0.25 -3.81 -4.96
CA ASP A 45 1.13 -2.86 -5.63
C ASP A 45 0.44 -1.52 -5.89
N THR A 46 -0.81 -1.58 -6.34
CA THR A 46 -1.62 -0.37 -6.59
C THR A 46 -1.93 0.36 -5.28
N ALA A 47 -2.35 -0.36 -4.24
CA ALA A 47 -2.65 0.22 -2.93
C ALA A 47 -1.41 0.86 -2.29
N TYR A 48 -0.25 0.22 -2.42
CA TYR A 48 1.01 0.79 -1.95
C TYR A 48 1.37 2.06 -2.74
N ALA A 49 1.27 2.03 -4.07
CA ALA A 49 1.56 3.21 -4.89
C ALA A 49 0.65 4.40 -4.56
N MET A 50 -0.65 4.15 -4.32
CA MET A 50 -1.59 5.17 -3.86
C MET A 50 -1.18 5.72 -2.48
N GLY A 51 -1.00 4.86 -1.48
CA GLY A 51 -0.64 5.28 -0.12
C GLY A 51 0.73 5.97 -0.04
N TYR A 52 1.69 5.54 -0.85
CA TYR A 52 2.99 6.20 -0.97
C TYR A 52 2.86 7.59 -1.58
N SER A 53 2.08 7.72 -2.66
CA SER A 53 1.83 9.01 -3.31
C SER A 53 1.11 9.97 -2.35
N ASP A 54 0.11 9.49 -1.63
CA ASP A 54 -0.61 10.26 -0.62
C ASP A 54 0.31 10.68 0.54
N GLY A 55 1.19 9.80 1.00
CA GLY A 55 2.16 10.10 2.07
C GLY A 55 3.29 11.05 1.66
N GLN A 56 3.59 11.17 0.36
CA GLN A 56 4.57 12.10 -0.18
C GLN A 56 3.98 13.48 -0.50
N GLN A 57 2.66 13.66 -0.44
CA GLN A 57 2.05 14.98 -0.59
C GLN A 57 2.60 15.92 0.50
N LYS A 58 3.22 17.02 0.08
CA LYS A 58 3.87 17.98 0.98
C LYS A 58 2.86 18.48 2.03
N PRO A 59 3.29 18.73 3.28
CA PRO A 59 2.44 19.32 4.33
C PRO A 59 1.94 20.74 4.00
N GLU A 60 2.32 21.30 2.85
CA GLU A 60 1.87 22.60 2.36
C GLU A 60 0.45 22.54 1.75
N GLU A 61 -0.02 21.35 1.35
CA GLU A 61 -1.46 21.06 1.24
C GLU A 61 -2.01 20.73 2.63
N ARG A 62 -1.71 21.59 3.61
CA ARG A 62 -2.48 21.68 4.85
C ARG A 62 -3.92 21.86 4.42
N CYS A 63 -4.69 20.79 4.55
CA CYS A 63 -6.14 20.75 4.46
C CYS A 63 -6.71 22.11 4.90
N ARG A 64 -7.28 22.86 3.95
CA ARG A 64 -7.72 24.26 4.14
C ARG A 64 -8.69 24.44 5.32
N TYR A 65 -9.28 23.34 5.78
CA TYR A 65 -10.27 23.27 6.85
C TYR A 65 -9.77 22.52 8.10
N CYS A 66 -8.54 21.98 8.08
CA CYS A 66 -8.04 21.26 9.22
C CYS A 66 -7.59 22.28 10.28
N PRO A 67 -8.15 22.22 11.51
CA PRO A 67 -7.76 23.13 12.57
C PRO A 67 -6.28 22.95 12.85
N SER A 68 -5.50 23.98 12.55
CA SER A 68 -4.08 24.00 12.88
C SER A 68 -3.98 24.13 14.40
N ARG A 69 -3.51 23.05 15.06
CA ARG A 69 -3.20 22.90 16.50
C ARG A 69 -4.34 22.37 17.39
N VAL A 70 -4.29 21.07 17.71
CA VAL A 70 -4.70 20.53 19.02
C VAL A 70 -3.80 19.36 19.43
N PHE A 71 -2.46 19.49 19.29
CA PHE A 71 -1.52 18.51 19.85
C PHE A 71 -0.31 19.15 20.55
N ASP A 72 -0.48 20.36 21.09
CA ASP A 72 0.45 20.94 22.08
C ASP A 72 0.03 20.61 23.53
N SER A 73 -0.64 19.48 23.78
CA SER A 73 -1.13 19.15 25.13
C SER A 73 -1.11 17.65 25.44
N LEU A 74 0.03 17.01 25.20
CA LEU A 74 0.41 15.79 25.93
C LEU A 74 1.91 15.86 26.24
N GLU A 75 2.28 16.82 27.08
CA GLU A 75 3.35 16.59 28.03
C GLU A 75 2.77 15.71 29.15
N LEU A 76 3.30 14.49 29.29
CA LEU A 76 3.29 13.73 30.53
C LEU A 76 4.70 13.19 30.78
#